data_AF-A0A9W8D1P6-F1
#
_entry.id   AF-A0A9W8D1P6-F1
#
_cell.length_a   1.000
_cell.length_b   1.000
_cell.length_c   1.000
_cell.angle_alpha   90.00
_cell.angle_beta   90.00
_cell.angle_gamma   90.00
#
_symmetry.space_group_name_H-M   'P 1'
#
loop_
_entity.id
_entity.type
_entity.pdbx_description
1 polymer ?
#
loop_
_entity_poly.entity_id
_entity_poly.type
_entity_poly.pdbx_seq_one_letter_code
_entity_poly.pdbx_strand_id
1 'polypeptide(L)'
;MPFDPTVCGEVPSSHNTFLTALLCVGTFLSYLPQHLKILNRRSSDGISPYFILLGTIGAGSNITNIVLLQFIALQCCTVQTLGVCVASLLGIVQVCIQGGMFYITFVLYMTFFPEQSKYVAAEETEETDGEARPLLGRMQRATLEWQTALWVTAAVATHAVVCILMSALLVMAVGPYAGPTRTWASLLGLFSLCLTCMQFFPQIVKTWRAGA
;
A
#
# COMPACT_ATOMS: atom_id res chain seq x y z
N MET A 1 -11.74 24.70 17.01
CA MET A 1 -12.24 24.53 18.39
C MET A 1 -11.15 23.89 19.24
N PRO A 2 -10.98 24.31 20.51
CA PRO A 2 -10.10 23.61 21.44
C PRO A 2 -10.60 22.18 21.69
N PHE A 3 -9.68 21.27 22.01
CA PHE A 3 -9.97 19.87 22.33
C PHE A 3 -10.73 19.77 23.66
N ASP A 4 -11.83 19.01 23.67
CA ASP A 4 -12.61 18.73 24.87
C ASP A 4 -12.34 17.28 25.34
N PRO A 5 -11.66 17.10 26.50
CA PRO A 5 -11.29 15.78 27.00
C PRO A 5 -12.48 14.93 27.44
N THR A 6 -13.67 15.52 27.63
CA THR A 6 -14.90 14.78 27.98
C THR A 6 -15.44 13.94 26.82
N VAL A 7 -14.95 14.19 25.60
CA VAL A 7 -15.34 13.46 24.37
C VAL A 7 -14.57 12.14 24.22
N CYS A 8 -13.59 11.88 25.09
CA CYS A 8 -12.88 10.61 25.10
C CYS A 8 -13.81 9.48 25.54
N GLY A 9 -14.09 8.56 24.61
CA GLY A 9 -15.03 7.46 24.80
C GLY A 9 -14.60 6.44 25.84
N GLU A 10 -15.47 5.44 26.03
CA GLU A 10 -15.24 4.34 26.95
C GLU A 10 -14.02 3.49 26.57
N VAL A 11 -13.39 2.91 27.59
CA VAL A 11 -12.22 2.04 27.42
C VAL A 11 -12.61 0.82 26.56
N PRO A 12 -11.80 0.44 25.56
CA PRO A 12 -12.05 -0.75 24.75
C PRO A 12 -12.21 -2.00 25.61
N SER A 13 -13.14 -2.88 25.24
CA SER A 13 -13.31 -4.15 25.95
C SER A 13 -12.05 -5.01 25.86
N SER A 14 -11.75 -5.75 26.93
CA SER A 14 -10.56 -6.62 26.98
C SER A 14 -10.58 -7.68 25.88
N HIS A 15 -11.77 -8.18 25.50
CA HIS A 15 -11.94 -9.13 24.41
C HIS A 15 -11.56 -8.53 23.05
N ASN A 16 -12.03 -7.32 22.72
CA ASN A 16 -11.70 -6.67 21.44
C ASN A 16 -10.22 -6.32 21.36
N THR A 17 -9.64 -5.87 22.47
CA THR A 17 -8.22 -5.57 22.61
C THR A 17 -7.39 -6.83 22.34
N PHE A 18 -7.75 -7.96 22.96
CA PHE A 18 -7.07 -9.24 22.77
C PHE A 18 -7.17 -9.74 21.32
N LEU A 19 -8.37 -9.72 20.73
CA LEU A 19 -8.56 -10.15 19.34
C LEU A 19 -7.76 -9.28 18.36
N THR A 20 -7.76 -7.96 18.55
CA THR A 20 -7.01 -7.05 17.69
C THR A 20 -5.50 -7.28 17.82
N ALA A 21 -5.00 -7.52 19.03
CA ALA A 21 -3.59 -7.87 19.24
C ALA A 21 -3.20 -9.18 18.53
N LEU A 22 -4.07 -10.21 18.59
CA LEU A 22 -3.87 -11.46 17.85
C LEU A 22 -3.83 -11.22 16.33
N LEU A 23 -4.72 -10.38 15.81
CA LEU A 23 -4.74 -10.01 14.38
C LEU A 23 -3.47 -9.27 13.96
N CYS A 24 -2.91 -8.39 14.80
CA CYS A 24 -1.63 -7.73 14.53
C CYS A 24 -0.51 -8.76 14.35
N VAL A 25 -0.38 -9.71 15.28
CA VAL A 25 0.65 -10.76 15.23
C VAL A 25 0.43 -11.67 14.02
N GLY A 26 -0.80 -12.14 13.82
CA GLY A 26 -1.15 -13.00 12.69
C GLY A 26 -0.88 -12.33 11.34
N THR A 27 -1.21 -11.04 11.22
CA THR A 27 -0.92 -10.25 10.00
C THR A 27 0.58 -10.20 9.74
N PHE A 28 1.39 -9.83 10.74
CA PHE A 28 2.84 -9.78 10.60
C PHE A 28 3.42 -11.13 10.15
N LEU A 29 3.07 -12.21 10.85
CA LEU A 29 3.55 -13.55 10.56
C LEU A 29 3.10 -14.06 9.19
N SER A 30 1.97 -13.57 8.65
CA SER A 30 1.49 -13.96 7.32
C SER A 30 2.32 -13.39 6.17
N TYR A 31 2.91 -12.20 6.33
CA TYR A 31 3.75 -11.57 5.29
C TYR A 31 5.20 -12.06 5.32
N LEU A 32 5.68 -12.45 6.51
CA LEU A 32 7.07 -12.82 6.72
C LEU A 32 7.58 -13.91 5.75
N PRO A 33 6.86 -15.01 5.47
CA PRO A 33 7.33 -16.03 4.53
C PRO A 33 7.54 -15.48 3.11
N GLN A 34 6.66 -14.56 2.66
CA GLN A 34 6.78 -13.93 1.34
C GLN A 34 8.00 -13.03 1.28
N HIS A 35 8.20 -12.17 2.29
CA HIS A 35 9.36 -11.28 2.35
C HIS A 35 10.68 -12.05 2.40
N LEU A 36 10.75 -13.12 3.21
CA LEU A 36 11.92 -14.00 3.28
C LEU A 36 12.19 -14.70 1.95
N LYS A 37 11.15 -15.14 1.24
CA LYS A 37 11.30 -15.77 -0.07
C LYS A 37 11.91 -14.81 -1.10
N ILE A 38 11.43 -13.56 -1.15
CA ILE A 38 11.98 -12.52 -2.05
C ILE A 38 13.42 -12.22 -1.68
N LEU A 39 13.71 -12.04 -0.38
CA LEU A 39 15.05 -11.72 0.11
C LEU A 39 16.06 -12.85 -0.17
N ASN A 40 15.66 -14.11 0.04
CA ASN A 40 16.52 -15.27 -0.20
C ASN A 40 16.76 -15.51 -1.69
N ARG A 41 15.75 -15.30 -2.54
CA ARG A 41 15.89 -15.46 -4.00
C ARG A 41 16.57 -14.27 -4.66
N ARG A 42 16.57 -13.10 -4.02
CA ARG A 42 16.96 -11.81 -4.60
C ARG A 42 16.33 -11.55 -5.96
N SER A 43 15.09 -11.99 -6.14
CA SER A 43 14.30 -11.79 -7.35
C SER A 43 12.84 -11.61 -6.99
N SER A 44 12.17 -10.69 -7.69
CA SER A 44 10.72 -10.48 -7.65
C SER A 44 9.97 -11.17 -8.80
N ASP A 45 10.58 -12.19 -9.43
CA ASP A 45 9.96 -12.94 -10.53
C ASP A 45 8.58 -13.50 -10.16
N GLY A 46 7.62 -13.31 -11.08
CA GLY A 46 6.24 -13.80 -10.94
C GLY A 46 5.33 -12.91 -10.08
N ILE A 47 5.82 -11.80 -9.54
CA ILE A 47 4.97 -10.80 -8.87
C ILE A 47 4.37 -9.86 -9.90
N SER A 48 3.04 -9.80 -9.96
CA SER A 48 2.32 -8.90 -10.87
C SER A 48 2.48 -7.43 -10.45
N PRO A 49 2.93 -6.53 -11.34
CA PRO A 49 3.00 -5.09 -11.06
C PRO A 49 1.63 -4.50 -10.68
N TYR A 50 0.55 -4.97 -11.31
CA TYR A 50 -0.80 -4.49 -11.02
C TYR A 50 -1.28 -4.89 -9.63
N PHE A 51 -0.89 -6.07 -9.15
CA PHE A 51 -1.18 -6.48 -7.77
C PHE A 51 -0.51 -5.54 -6.76
N ILE A 52 0.74 -5.16 -7.04
CA ILE A 52 1.49 -4.20 -6.23
C ILE A 52 0.86 -2.80 -6.29
N LEU A 53 0.44 -2.34 -7.49
CA LEU A 53 -0.25 -1.07 -7.68
C LEU A 53 -1.55 -0.99 -6.85
N LEU A 54 -2.46 -1.94 -7.04
CA LEU A 54 -3.75 -1.98 -6.35
C LEU A 54 -3.55 -2.09 -4.83
N GLY A 55 -2.64 -2.96 -4.39
CA GLY A 55 -2.35 -3.20 -2.98
C GLY A 55 -1.76 -1.98 -2.27
N THR A 56 -0.79 -1.29 -2.88
CA THR A 56 -0.13 -0.12 -2.28
C THR A 56 -1.01 1.13 -2.26
N ILE A 57 -1.72 1.40 -3.36
CA ILE A 57 -2.69 2.51 -3.42
C ILE A 57 -3.84 2.25 -2.44
N GLY A 58 -4.36 1.03 -2.38
CA GLY A 58 -5.37 0.62 -1.40
C GLY A 58 -4.87 0.80 0.03
N ALA A 59 -3.70 0.25 0.37
CA ALA A 59 -3.10 0.37 1.70
C ALA A 59 -2.92 1.84 2.13
N GLY A 60 -2.37 2.69 1.26
CA GLY A 60 -2.20 4.12 1.55
C GLY A 60 -3.54 4.84 1.77
N SER A 61 -4.56 4.50 0.98
CA SER A 61 -5.92 5.05 1.13
C SER A 61 -6.56 4.60 2.45
N ASN A 62 -6.40 3.33 2.83
CA ASN A 62 -6.94 2.79 4.09
C ASN A 62 -6.26 3.39 5.32
N ILE A 63 -4.93 3.54 5.29
CA ILE A 63 -4.18 4.22 6.35
C ILE A 63 -4.66 5.67 6.51
N THR A 64 -4.80 6.39 5.40
CA THR A 64 -5.27 7.79 5.43
C THR A 64 -6.71 7.88 5.96
N ASN A 65 -7.59 6.96 5.52
CA ASN A 65 -8.96 6.85 6.03
C ASN A 65 -9.00 6.67 7.55
N ILE A 66 -8.30 5.66 8.08
CA ILE A 66 -8.38 5.34 9.51
C ILE A 66 -7.77 6.45 10.36
N VAL A 67 -6.66 7.06 9.93
CA VAL A 67 -6.00 8.16 10.66
C VAL A 67 -6.90 9.40 10.73
N LEU A 68 -7.55 9.77 9.63
CA LEU A 68 -8.45 10.92 9.61
C LEU A 68 -9.75 10.66 10.39
N LEU A 69 -10.34 9.47 10.27
CA LEU A 69 -11.58 9.14 10.99
C LEU A 69 -11.36 8.95 12.49
N GLN A 70 -10.21 8.39 12.88
CA GLN A 70 -9.88 8.10 14.29
C GLN A 70 -9.02 9.21 14.92
N PHE A 71 -9.05 10.43 14.38
CA PHE A 71 -8.26 11.55 14.90
C PHE A 71 -8.56 11.85 16.39
N ILE A 72 -9.81 11.62 16.84
CA ILE A 72 -10.19 11.77 18.25
C ILE A 72 -9.44 10.79 19.17
N ALA A 73 -9.22 9.54 18.73
CA ALA A 73 -8.49 8.55 19.52
C ALA A 73 -7.03 8.97 19.74
N LEU A 74 -6.41 9.57 18.70
CA LEU A 74 -5.06 10.14 18.78
C LEU A 74 -4.99 11.32 19.77
N GLN A 75 -5.99 12.21 19.78
CA GLN A 75 -6.02 13.31 20.73
C GLN A 75 -6.26 12.84 22.17
N CYS A 76 -7.15 11.86 22.37
CA CYS A 76 -7.44 11.30 23.68
C CYS A 76 -6.23 10.63 24.35
N CYS A 77 -5.27 10.14 23.58
CA CYS A 77 -4.02 9.62 24.11
C CYS A 77 -3.16 10.67 24.84
N THR A 78 -3.42 11.97 24.67
CA THR A 78 -2.69 13.03 25.42
C THR A 78 -3.16 13.17 26.86
N VAL A 79 -4.35 12.66 27.20
CA VAL A 79 -4.97 12.79 28.53
C VAL A 79 -5.22 11.44 29.22
N GLN A 80 -5.21 10.34 28.47
CA GLN A 80 -5.47 8.99 28.98
C GLN A 80 -4.20 8.29 29.48
N THR A 81 -4.38 7.24 30.30
CA THR A 81 -3.27 6.38 30.72
C THR A 81 -2.72 5.58 29.52
N LEU A 82 -1.44 5.19 29.61
CA LEU A 82 -0.77 4.46 28.52
C LEU A 82 -1.51 3.18 28.10
N GLY A 83 -2.01 2.40 29.08
CA GLY A 83 -2.72 1.15 28.79
C GLY A 83 -4.01 1.36 28.00
N VAL A 84 -4.80 2.37 28.37
CA VAL A 84 -6.04 2.74 27.68
C VAL A 84 -5.74 3.29 26.29
N CYS A 85 -4.72 4.13 26.16
CA CYS A 85 -4.28 4.66 24.88
C CYS A 85 -3.84 3.53 23.92
N VAL A 86 -2.98 2.62 24.37
CA VAL A 86 -2.53 1.48 23.55
C VAL A 86 -3.72 0.66 23.07
N ALA A 87 -4.63 0.29 23.98
CA ALA A 87 -5.82 -0.46 23.63
C ALA A 87 -6.69 0.27 22.58
N SER A 88 -6.81 1.60 22.70
CA SER A 88 -7.60 2.44 21.79
C SER A 88 -6.95 2.61 20.41
N LEU A 89 -5.62 2.58 20.34
CA LEU A 89 -4.87 2.73 19.10
C LEU A 89 -4.61 1.41 18.37
N LEU A 90 -4.87 0.25 19.00
CA LEU A 90 -4.58 -1.06 18.41
C LEU A 90 -5.20 -1.26 17.01
N GLY A 91 -6.42 -0.76 16.77
CA GLY A 91 -7.04 -0.84 15.45
C GLY A 91 -6.29 -0.03 14.39
N ILE A 92 -5.84 1.18 14.74
CA ILE A 92 -5.01 2.02 13.86
C ILE A 92 -3.67 1.31 13.59
N VAL A 93 -3.04 0.78 14.64
CA VAL A 93 -1.78 0.05 14.54
C VAL A 93 -1.93 -1.19 13.65
N GLN A 94 -3.02 -1.94 13.77
CA GLN A 94 -3.29 -3.13 12.94
C GLN A 94 -3.31 -2.78 11.45
N VAL A 95 -4.05 -1.73 11.07
CA VAL A 95 -4.12 -1.26 9.68
C VAL A 95 -2.76 -0.76 9.20
N CYS A 96 -2.02 -0.02 10.03
CA CYS A 96 -0.68 0.46 9.70
C CYS A 96 0.33 -0.68 9.56
N ILE A 97 0.26 -1.74 10.36
CA ILE A 97 1.09 -2.95 10.20
C ILE A 97 0.79 -3.59 8.85
N GLN A 98 -0.50 -3.81 8.54
CA GLN A 98 -0.90 -4.42 7.27
C GLN A 98 -0.42 -3.61 6.06
N GLY A 99 -0.64 -2.30 6.08
CA GLY A 99 -0.20 -1.43 5.00
C GLY A 99 1.33 -1.31 4.93
N GLY A 100 2.00 -1.24 6.08
CA GLY A 100 3.47 -1.23 6.16
C GLY A 100 4.09 -2.49 5.56
N MET A 101 3.53 -3.67 5.84
CA MET A 101 3.98 -4.91 5.22
C MET A 101 3.82 -4.89 3.70
N PHE A 102 2.73 -4.32 3.18
CA PHE A 102 2.53 -4.13 1.74
C PHE A 102 3.53 -3.15 1.13
N TYR A 103 3.84 -2.03 1.80
CA TYR A 103 4.89 -1.11 1.35
C TYR A 103 6.27 -1.77 1.35
N ILE A 104 6.58 -2.61 2.34
CA ILE A 104 7.80 -3.44 2.32
C ILE A 104 7.80 -4.35 1.09
N THR A 105 6.69 -5.02 0.77
CA THR A 105 6.59 -5.83 -0.46
C THR A 105 6.87 -5.01 -1.72
N PHE A 106 6.35 -3.78 -1.81
CA PHE A 106 6.63 -2.88 -2.93
C PHE A 106 8.11 -2.49 -3.04
N VAL A 107 8.74 -2.14 -1.92
CA VAL A 107 10.18 -1.81 -1.89
C VAL A 107 11.02 -3.02 -2.30
N LEU A 108 10.72 -4.20 -1.76
CA LEU A 108 11.40 -5.44 -2.13
C LEU A 108 11.19 -5.78 -3.61
N TYR A 109 9.98 -5.57 -4.14
CA TYR A 109 9.65 -5.76 -5.55
C TYR A 109 10.50 -4.87 -6.46
N MET A 110 10.60 -3.57 -6.16
CA MET A 110 11.40 -2.64 -6.96
C MET A 110 12.91 -2.89 -6.82
N THR A 111 13.36 -3.24 -5.63
CA THR A 111 14.79 -3.48 -5.34
C THR A 111 15.30 -4.75 -6.01
N PHE A 112 14.51 -5.83 -5.99
CA PHE A 112 14.87 -7.12 -6.56
C PHE A 112 14.22 -7.37 -7.92
N PHE A 113 13.89 -6.30 -8.65
CA PHE A 113 13.34 -6.44 -10.01
C PHE A 113 14.40 -7.08 -10.93
N PRO A 114 14.09 -8.22 -11.58
CA PRO A 114 15.04 -9.02 -12.35
C PRO A 114 15.71 -8.20 -13.47
N GLU A 115 17.05 -8.15 -13.48
CA GLU A 115 17.79 -7.35 -14.47
C GLU A 115 17.64 -7.87 -15.90
N GLN A 116 17.61 -9.20 -16.07
CA GLN A 116 17.35 -9.80 -17.39
C GLN A 116 16.00 -9.38 -18.00
N SER A 117 15.02 -9.02 -17.16
CA SER A 117 13.71 -8.57 -17.61
C SER A 117 13.64 -7.06 -17.83
N LYS A 118 14.71 -6.29 -17.57
CA LYS A 118 14.68 -4.82 -17.73
C LYS A 118 14.83 -4.38 -19.19
N TYR A 119 15.68 -5.06 -19.96
CA TYR A 119 16.01 -4.64 -21.30
C TYR A 119 16.19 -5.81 -22.25
N VAL A 120 15.65 -5.69 -23.46
CA VAL A 120 15.88 -6.62 -24.56
C VAL A 120 16.81 -5.95 -25.55
N ALA A 121 17.75 -6.72 -26.12
CA ALA A 121 18.55 -6.23 -27.23
C ALA A 121 17.61 -5.96 -28.40
N ALA A 122 17.59 -4.74 -28.94
CA ALA A 122 16.86 -4.47 -30.16
C ALA A 122 17.41 -5.39 -31.26
N GLU A 123 16.56 -6.27 -31.81
CA GLU A 123 16.92 -6.99 -33.03
C GLU A 123 17.14 -5.96 -34.12
N GLU A 124 18.36 -5.92 -34.67
CA GLU A 124 18.63 -5.20 -35.90
C GLU A 124 17.70 -5.81 -36.95
N THR A 125 16.75 -5.02 -37.43
CA THR A 125 15.97 -5.39 -38.60
C THR A 125 17.00 -5.50 -39.72
N GLU A 126 17.23 -6.71 -40.24
CA GLU A 126 18.10 -6.94 -41.40
C GLU A 126 17.53 -6.19 -42.61
N GLU A 127 17.84 -4.90 -42.72
CA GLU A 127 17.70 -4.17 -43.96
C GLU A 127 18.80 -4.65 -44.89
N THR A 128 18.36 -5.35 -45.93
CA THR A 128 19.15 -5.73 -47.10
C THR A 128 19.67 -4.45 -47.76
N ASP A 129 20.92 -4.05 -47.49
CA ASP A 129 21.87 -3.51 -48.47
C ASP A 129 23.19 -3.02 -47.81
N GLY A 130 24.24 -3.82 -47.99
CA GLY A 130 25.47 -3.35 -48.67
C GLY A 130 26.45 -2.36 -48.02
N GLU A 131 26.22 -1.72 -46.87
CA GLU A 131 27.19 -0.73 -46.36
C GLU A 131 27.50 -0.85 -44.86
N ALA A 132 28.77 -1.12 -44.55
CA ALA A 132 29.31 -1.30 -43.21
C ALA A 132 29.22 0.01 -42.40
N ARG A 133 28.16 0.14 -41.60
CA ARG A 133 28.05 1.20 -40.59
C ARG A 133 28.78 0.81 -39.29
N PRO A 134 29.34 1.78 -38.55
CA PRO A 134 30.13 1.50 -37.37
C PRO A 134 29.26 0.90 -36.26
N LEU A 135 29.87 0.06 -35.40
CA LEU A 135 29.30 -0.59 -34.20
C LEU A 135 28.84 0.43 -33.14
N LEU A 136 27.94 1.33 -33.51
CA LEU A 136 27.46 2.41 -32.67
C LEU A 136 26.35 1.88 -31.76
N GLY A 137 26.79 1.38 -30.59
CA GLY A 137 25.97 1.27 -29.39
C GLY A 137 24.75 0.37 -29.51
N ARG A 138 24.87 -0.87 -29.04
CA ARG A 138 23.74 -1.80 -28.83
C ARG A 138 22.58 -1.07 -28.16
N MET A 139 21.55 -0.72 -28.92
CA MET A 139 20.40 0.03 -28.43
C MET A 139 19.54 -0.92 -27.58
N GLN A 140 19.73 -0.92 -26.26
CA GLN A 140 18.91 -1.71 -25.34
C GLN A 140 17.54 -1.04 -25.19
N ARG A 141 16.46 -1.76 -25.53
CA ARG A 141 15.08 -1.27 -25.34
C ARG A 141 14.54 -1.78 -24.02
N ALA A 142 13.97 -0.89 -23.21
CA ALA A 142 13.28 -1.26 -21.98
C ALA A 142 12.08 -2.17 -22.26
N THR A 143 11.92 -3.25 -21.51
CA THR A 143 10.77 -4.15 -21.65
C THR A 143 9.47 -3.48 -21.22
N LEU A 144 8.35 -3.99 -21.72
CA LEU A 144 7.02 -3.55 -21.29
C LEU A 144 6.80 -3.77 -19.78
N GLU A 145 7.36 -4.85 -19.22
CA GLU A 145 7.25 -5.15 -17.78
C GLU A 145 7.98 -4.09 -16.92
N TRP A 146 9.20 -3.72 -17.32
CA TRP A 146 9.97 -2.67 -16.64
C TRP A 146 9.30 -1.31 -16.76
N GLN A 147 8.79 -0.97 -17.96
CA GLN A 147 8.01 0.25 -18.15
C GLN A 147 6.76 0.25 -17.27
N THR A 148 6.07 -0.88 -17.14
CA THR A 148 4.92 -1.03 -16.25
C THR A 148 5.30 -0.82 -14.80
N ALA A 149 6.42 -1.41 -14.33
CA ALA A 149 6.90 -1.24 -12.95
C ALA A 149 7.24 0.23 -12.62
N LEU A 150 7.82 0.97 -13.58
CA LEU A 150 8.05 2.40 -13.46
C LEU A 150 6.75 3.20 -13.40
N TRP A 151 5.78 2.89 -14.27
CA TRP A 151 4.46 3.50 -14.22
C TRP A 151 3.73 3.24 -12.91
N VAL A 152 3.81 2.01 -12.38
CA VAL A 152 3.27 1.66 -11.06
C VAL A 152 3.91 2.52 -9.98
N THR A 153 5.24 2.62 -9.98
CA THR A 153 5.98 3.44 -9.00
C THR A 153 5.55 4.90 -9.05
N ALA A 154 5.45 5.48 -10.25
CA ALA A 154 5.00 6.85 -10.44
C ALA A 154 3.56 7.07 -9.97
N ALA A 155 2.65 6.13 -10.25
CA ALA A 155 1.26 6.19 -9.82
C ALA A 155 1.13 6.11 -8.29
N VAL A 156 1.87 5.21 -7.64
CA VAL A 156 1.89 5.07 -6.18
C VAL A 156 2.43 6.34 -5.51
N ALA A 157 3.53 6.89 -6.02
CA ALA A 157 4.11 8.12 -5.49
C ALA A 157 3.14 9.30 -5.65
N THR A 158 2.54 9.44 -6.84
CA THR A 158 1.55 10.50 -7.11
C THR A 158 0.34 10.38 -6.18
N HIS A 159 -0.22 9.18 -6.02
CA HIS A 159 -1.34 8.93 -5.13
C HIS A 159 -1.01 9.26 -3.66
N ALA A 160 0.18 8.86 -3.19
CA ALA A 160 0.64 9.18 -1.84
C ALA A 160 0.75 10.69 -1.62
N VAL A 161 1.32 11.43 -2.59
CA VAL A 161 1.41 12.90 -2.54
C VAL A 161 0.02 13.53 -2.50
N VAL A 162 -0.91 13.10 -3.36
CA VAL A 162 -2.29 13.60 -3.35
C VAL A 162 -2.96 13.32 -2.00
N CYS A 163 -2.83 12.11 -1.47
CA CYS A 163 -3.41 11.75 -0.18
C CYS A 163 -2.88 12.63 0.96
N ILE A 164 -1.56 12.81 1.03
CA ILE A 164 -0.92 13.61 2.08
C ILE A 164 -1.32 15.08 1.94
N LEU A 165 -1.17 15.67 0.75
CA LEU A 165 -1.45 17.09 0.52
C LEU A 165 -2.93 17.41 0.75
N MET A 166 -3.85 16.63 0.17
CA MET A 166 -5.29 16.87 0.36
C MET A 166 -5.71 16.72 1.82
N SER A 167 -5.21 15.69 2.51
CA SER A 167 -5.51 15.49 3.93
C SER A 167 -4.96 16.62 4.79
N ALA A 168 -3.71 17.03 4.56
CA ALA A 168 -3.09 18.14 5.28
C ALA A 168 -3.83 19.46 5.03
N LEU A 169 -4.16 19.76 3.76
CA LEU A 169 -4.90 20.96 3.39
C LEU A 169 -6.29 21.00 4.06
N LEU A 170 -7.04 19.90 4.06
CA LEU A 170 -8.35 19.84 4.70
C LEU A 170 -8.25 19.98 6.22
N VAL A 171 -7.32 19.27 6.86
CA VAL A 171 -7.12 19.36 8.32
C VAL A 171 -6.69 20.78 8.72
N MET A 172 -5.83 21.43 7.94
CA MET A 172 -5.34 22.78 8.23
C MET A 172 -6.38 23.87 7.94
N ALA A 173 -7.13 23.75 6.83
CA ALA A 173 -8.06 24.79 6.39
C ALA A 173 -9.41 24.75 7.10
N VAL A 174 -9.97 23.55 7.34
CA VAL A 174 -11.31 23.38 7.93
C VAL A 174 -11.31 22.59 9.24
N GLY A 175 -10.22 21.89 9.56
CA GLY A 175 -10.09 21.09 10.77
C GLY A 175 -10.33 19.60 10.54
N PRO A 176 -9.83 18.73 11.46
CA PRO A 176 -9.95 17.28 11.34
C PRO A 176 -11.39 16.77 11.49
N TYR A 177 -12.24 17.51 12.21
CA TYR A 177 -13.62 17.12 12.49
C TYR A 177 -14.65 17.65 11.49
N ALA A 178 -14.23 18.50 10.56
CA ALA A 178 -15.13 19.11 9.60
C ALA A 178 -15.71 18.08 8.61
N GLY A 179 -16.92 18.36 8.13
CA GLY A 179 -17.62 17.53 7.14
C GLY A 179 -16.76 17.17 5.92
N PRO A 180 -16.09 18.14 5.26
CA PRO A 180 -15.24 17.85 4.10
C PRO A 180 -14.09 16.87 4.40
N THR A 181 -13.42 17.01 5.55
CA THR A 181 -12.33 16.11 5.96
C THR A 181 -12.84 14.68 6.18
N ARG A 182 -14.01 14.54 6.81
CA ARG A 182 -14.65 13.23 6.99
C ARG A 182 -15.10 12.61 5.67
N THR A 183 -15.69 13.40 4.76
CA THR A 183 -16.07 12.93 3.42
C THR A 183 -14.87 12.44 2.64
N TRP A 184 -13.78 13.20 2.63
CA TRP A 184 -12.52 12.80 2.01
C TRP A 184 -12.01 11.47 2.56
N ALA A 185 -11.97 11.34 3.89
CA ALA A 185 -11.56 10.10 4.54
C ALA A 185 -12.45 8.92 4.11
N SER A 186 -13.78 9.07 4.15
CA SER A 186 -14.72 8.02 3.75
C SER A 186 -14.57 7.61 2.27
N LEU A 187 -14.31 8.57 1.37
CA LEU A 187 -14.05 8.28 -0.04
C LEU A 187 -12.79 7.42 -0.22
N LEU A 188 -11.72 7.72 0.51
CA LEU A 188 -10.49 6.91 0.52
C LEU A 188 -10.73 5.49 1.05
N GLY A 189 -11.60 5.34 2.06
CA GLY A 189 -12.01 4.04 2.59
C GLY A 189 -12.78 3.21 1.56
N LEU A 190 -13.77 3.81 0.90
CA LEU A 190 -14.53 3.15 -0.16
C LEU A 190 -13.63 2.77 -1.35
N PHE A 191 -12.74 3.69 -1.74
CA PHE A 191 -11.78 3.44 -2.80
C PHE A 191 -10.86 2.26 -2.46
N SER A 192 -10.31 2.22 -1.24
CA SER A 192 -9.49 1.09 -0.78
C SER A 192 -10.26 -0.23 -0.81
N LEU A 193 -11.54 -0.22 -0.43
CA LEU A 193 -12.38 -1.42 -0.48
C LEU A 193 -12.53 -1.92 -1.93
N CYS A 194 -12.84 -1.02 -2.87
CA CYS A 194 -12.95 -1.36 -4.28
C CYS A 194 -11.65 -1.96 -4.83
N LEU A 195 -10.49 -1.37 -4.52
CA LEU A 195 -9.19 -1.89 -4.95
C LEU A 195 -8.90 -3.27 -4.36
N THR A 196 -9.23 -3.48 -3.08
CA THR A 196 -9.10 -4.77 -2.41
C THR A 196 -9.96 -5.83 -3.10
N CYS A 197 -11.21 -5.50 -3.44
CA CYS A 197 -12.08 -6.40 -4.21
C CYS A 197 -11.47 -6.75 -5.57
N MET A 198 -10.97 -5.76 -6.32
CA MET A 198 -10.29 -6.01 -7.60
C MET A 198 -9.06 -6.91 -7.46
N GLN A 199 -8.33 -6.77 -6.36
CA GLN A 199 -7.11 -7.54 -6.08
C GLN A 199 -7.39 -9.01 -5.76
N PHE A 200 -8.37 -9.29 -4.91
CA PHE A 200 -8.57 -10.63 -4.34
C PHE A 200 -9.74 -11.40 -4.96
N PHE A 201 -10.78 -10.72 -5.46
CA PHE A 201 -11.96 -11.40 -6.00
C PHE A 201 -11.65 -12.36 -7.16
N PRO A 202 -10.82 -12.00 -8.17
CA PRO A 202 -10.50 -12.92 -9.26
C PRO A 202 -9.80 -14.20 -8.76
N GLN A 203 -8.98 -14.07 -7.73
CA GLN A 203 -8.25 -15.20 -7.14
C GLN A 203 -9.19 -16.12 -6.36
N ILE A 204 -10.10 -15.55 -5.58
CA ILE A 204 -11.13 -16.32 -4.85
C ILE A 204 -11.98 -17.13 -5.84
N VAL A 205 -12.44 -16.50 -6.94
CA VAL A 205 -13.23 -17.18 -7.98
C VAL A 205 -12.44 -18.29 -8.66
N LYS A 206 -11.17 -18.05 -9.02
CA LYS A 206 -10.31 -19.08 -9.61
C LYS A 206 -10.12 -20.27 -8.68
N THR A 207 -9.81 -20.03 -7.41
CA THR A 207 -9.62 -21.10 -6.42
C THR A 207 -10.90 -21.90 -6.20
N TRP A 208 -12.05 -21.22 -6.12
CA TRP A 208 -13.34 -21.90 -5.98
C TRP A 208 -13.67 -22.78 -7.19
N ARG A 209 -13.47 -22.28 -8.41
CA ARG A 209 -13.71 -23.06 -9.64
C ARG A 209 -12.71 -24.19 -9.86
N ALA A 210 -11.49 -24.06 -9.35
CA ALA A 210 -10.47 -25.11 -9.46
C ALA A 210 -10.65 -26.23 -8.42
N GLY A 211 -11.34 -25.94 -7.32
CA GLY A 211 -11.68 -26.90 -6.26
C GLY A 211 -13.11 -27.47 -6.35
N ALA A 212 -13.92 -26.99 -7.30
CA ALA A 212 -15.25 -27.51 -7.63
C ALA A 212 -15.15 -28.45 -8.84
#